data_AF-A0ABD5Q5X4-F1
#
_entry.id   AF-A0ABD5Q5X4-F1
#
_cell.length_a   1.000
_cell.length_b   1.000
_cell.length_c   1.000
_cell.angle_alpha   90.00
_cell.angle_beta   90.00
_cell.angle_gamma   90.00
#
_symmetry.space_group_name_H-M   'P 1'
#
loop_
_entity.id
_entity.type
_entity.pdbx_description
1 polymer ?
#
loop_
_entity_poly.entity_id
_entity_poly.type
_entity_poly.pdbx_seq_one_letter_code
_entity_poly.pdbx_strand_id
1 'polypeptide(L)'
;MPSDIPDEQLERVVRRAVRAELNLLVGRVLWTLLSVVGISVGFGLVTMGLDAAEWNPVTVAFTVLGIWLVGLGIRTLLLKWNFPPYYSENSLS
;
A
#
# COMPACT_ATOMS: atom_id res chain seq x y z
N MET A 1 -47.84 10.94 3.01
CA MET A 1 -46.92 10.37 2.01
C MET A 1 -45.77 9.74 2.78
N PRO A 2 -45.88 8.46 3.22
CA PRO A 2 -44.76 7.79 3.88
C PRO A 2 -43.89 7.18 2.78
N SER A 3 -42.70 7.74 2.59
CA SER A 3 -41.66 7.19 1.73
C SER A 3 -40.94 6.08 2.50
N ASP A 4 -41.64 4.98 2.75
CA ASP A 4 -41.02 3.77 3.29
C ASP A 4 -40.30 3.09 2.12
N ILE A 5 -39.01 3.41 1.96
CA ILE A 5 -38.14 2.62 1.09
C ILE A 5 -38.15 1.21 1.69
N PRO A 6 -38.60 0.18 0.96
CA PRO A 6 -38.69 -1.16 1.50
C PRO A 6 -37.31 -1.61 1.94
N ASP A 7 -37.18 -2.09 3.18
CA ASP A 7 -35.91 -2.48 3.81
C ASP A 7 -35.10 -3.45 2.94
N GLU A 8 -35.76 -4.29 2.14
CA GLU A 8 -35.15 -5.20 1.17
C GLU A 8 -34.37 -4.53 0.03
N GLN A 9 -34.75 -3.30 -0.37
CA GLN A 9 -33.97 -2.51 -1.32
C GLN A 9 -32.76 -1.87 -0.65
N LEU A 10 -32.94 -1.39 0.58
CA LEU A 10 -31.84 -0.83 1.38
C LEU A 10 -30.76 -1.88 1.63
N GLU A 11 -31.16 -3.10 2.02
CA GLU A 11 -30.24 -4.21 2.26
C GLU A 11 -29.43 -4.59 1.02
N ARG A 12 -30.05 -4.60 -0.17
CA ARG A 12 -29.37 -4.91 -1.43
C ARG A 12 -28.35 -3.84 -1.83
N VAL A 13 -28.65 -2.56 -1.60
CA VAL A 13 -27.74 -1.45 -1.88
C VAL A 13 -26.56 -1.47 -0.90
N VAL A 14 -26.84 -1.62 0.40
CA VAL A 14 -25.81 -1.73 1.45
C VAL A 14 -24.90 -2.92 1.18
N ARG A 15 -25.45 -4.08 0.83
CA ARG A 15 -24.64 -5.28 0.52
C ARG A 15 -23.72 -5.08 -0.68
N ARG A 16 -24.12 -4.31 -1.71
CA ARG A 16 -23.25 -3.96 -2.84
C ARG A 16 -22.19 -2.95 -2.43
N ALA A 17 -22.56 -1.91 -1.69
CA ALA A 17 -21.64 -0.89 -1.22
C ALA A 17 -20.56 -1.50 -0.31
N VAL A 18 -20.96 -2.32 0.68
CA VAL A 18 -20.05 -3.04 1.58
C VAL A 18 -19.13 -3.97 0.80
N ARG A 19 -19.63 -4.68 -0.22
CA ARG A 19 -18.79 -5.55 -1.06
C ARG A 19 -17.78 -4.76 -1.89
N ALA A 20 -18.15 -3.58 -2.38
CA ALA A 20 -17.23 -2.70 -3.10
C ALA A 20 -16.13 -2.17 -2.18
N GLU A 21 -16.50 -1.70 -0.97
CA GLU A 21 -15.53 -1.26 0.03
C GLU A 21 -14.60 -2.40 0.49
N LEU A 22 -15.12 -3.60 0.70
CA LEU A 22 -14.31 -4.77 1.05
C LEU A 22 -13.29 -5.11 -0.03
N ASN A 23 -13.66 -5.05 -1.31
CA ASN A 23 -12.72 -5.28 -2.41
C ASN A 23 -11.63 -4.20 -2.45
N LEU A 24 -11.97 -2.93 -2.20
CA LEU A 24 -10.99 -1.86 -2.10
C LEU A 24 -10.06 -2.06 -0.89
N LEU A 25 -10.61 -2.47 0.25
CA LEU A 25 -9.86 -2.74 1.47
C LEU A 25 -8.89 -3.92 1.28
N VAL A 26 -9.36 -5.01 0.69
CA VAL A 26 -8.53 -6.18 0.37
C VAL A 26 -7.40 -5.79 -0.58
N GLY A 27 -7.68 -4.99 -1.61
CA GLY A 27 -6.66 -4.46 -2.51
C GLY A 27 -5.61 -3.64 -1.74
N ARG A 28 -6.04 -2.72 -0.86
CA ARG A 28 -5.13 -1.92 -0.02
C ARG A 28 -4.28 -2.79 0.90
N VAL A 29 -4.88 -3.78 1.57
CA VAL A 29 -4.18 -4.69 2.49
C VAL A 29 -3.13 -5.52 1.75
N LEU A 30 -3.45 -6.05 0.56
CA LEU A 30 -2.48 -6.78 -0.26
C LEU A 30 -1.29 -5.90 -0.67
N TRP A 31 -1.54 -4.67 -1.12
CA TRP A 31 -0.47 -3.73 -1.44
C TRP A 31 0.35 -3.32 -0.23
N THR A 32 -0.28 -3.24 0.94
CA THR A 32 0.39 -2.97 2.21
C THR A 32 1.34 -4.11 2.55
N LEU A 33 0.88 -5.35 2.46
CA LEU A 33 1.71 -6.56 2.65
C LEU A 33 2.90 -6.57 1.70
N LEU A 34 2.66 -6.36 0.39
CA LEU A 34 3.72 -6.25 -0.62
C LEU A 34 4.74 -5.16 -0.27
N SER A 35 4.27 -4.01 0.20
CA SER A 35 5.14 -2.90 0.57
C SER A 35 5.98 -3.22 1.82
N VAL A 36 5.39 -3.85 2.83
CA VAL A 36 6.09 -4.30 4.05
C VAL A 36 7.17 -5.33 3.70
N VAL A 37 6.85 -6.28 2.81
CA VAL A 37 7.83 -7.25 2.33
C VAL A 37 8.96 -6.54 1.56
N GLY A 38 8.64 -5.61 0.66
CA GLY A 38 9.63 -4.82 -0.08
C GLY A 38 10.54 -3.99 0.83
N ILE A 39 9.99 -3.36 1.88
CA ILE A 39 10.75 -2.63 2.88
C ILE A 39 11.66 -3.57 3.67
N SER A 40 11.15 -4.73 4.09
CA SER A 40 11.91 -5.70 4.88
C SER A 40 13.10 -6.27 4.09
N VAL A 41 12.87 -6.64 2.83
CA VAL A 41 13.92 -7.11 1.91
C VAL A 41 14.92 -5.99 1.62
N GLY A 42 14.43 -4.77 1.35
CA GLY A 42 15.28 -3.61 1.09
C GLY A 42 16.18 -3.28 2.28
N PHE A 43 15.64 -3.32 3.50
CA PHE A 43 16.40 -3.12 4.73
C PHE A 43 17.48 -4.21 4.91
N GLY A 44 17.13 -5.47 4.64
CA GLY A 44 18.09 -6.58 4.66
C GLY A 44 19.27 -6.36 3.70
N LEU A 45 18.99 -5.91 2.47
CA LEU A 45 20.02 -5.59 1.48
C LEU A 45 20.93 -4.43 1.93
N VAL A 46 20.36 -3.40 2.55
CA VAL A 46 21.14 -2.29 3.14
C VAL A 46 22.05 -2.82 4.25
N THR A 47 21.53 -3.62 5.18
CA THR A 47 22.33 -4.16 6.28
C THR A 47 23.46 -5.06 5.79
N MET A 48 23.21 -5.92 4.79
CA MET A 48 24.23 -6.76 4.17
C MET A 48 25.32 -5.96 3.46
N GLY A 49 24.95 -4.84 2.82
CA GLY A 49 25.90 -3.95 2.17
C GLY A 49 26.78 -3.18 3.16
N LEU A 50 26.21 -2.75 4.29
CA LEU A 50 26.93 -2.02 5.35
C LEU A 50 27.83 -2.93 6.20
N ASP A 51 27.44 -4.18 6.41
CA ASP A 51 28.21 -5.17 7.19
C ASP A 51 29.28 -5.89 6.35
N ALA A 52 29.45 -5.49 5.09
CA ALA A 52 30.44 -6.07 4.20
C ALA A 52 31.87 -5.73 4.67
N ALA A 53 32.71 -6.75 4.82
CA ALA A 53 34.11 -6.61 5.24
C ALA A 53 34.94 -5.69 4.34
N GLU A 54 34.60 -5.63 3.05
CA GLU A 54 35.16 -4.67 2.08
C GLU A 54 34.06 -4.03 1.24
N TRP A 55 34.16 -2.71 1.06
CA TRP A 55 33.28 -1.95 0.18
C TRP A 55 33.72 -2.12 -1.27
N ASN A 56 32.94 -2.88 -2.03
CA ASN A 56 33.16 -3.11 -3.46
C ASN A 56 31.95 -2.60 -4.27
N PRO A 57 32.03 -2.52 -5.62
CA PRO A 57 30.93 -2.02 -6.44
C PRO A 57 29.62 -2.81 -6.26
N VAL A 58 29.71 -4.09 -5.90
CA VAL A 58 28.56 -4.99 -5.69
C VAL A 58 27.86 -4.67 -4.37
N THR A 59 28.60 -4.42 -3.28
CA THR A 59 28.01 -4.06 -1.98
C THR A 59 27.39 -2.67 -2.01
N VAL A 60 28.00 -1.73 -2.74
CA VAL A 60 27.41 -0.43 -3.04
C VAL A 60 26.10 -0.61 -3.83
N ALA A 61 26.09 -1.44 -4.88
CA ALA A 61 24.89 -1.71 -5.65
C ALA A 61 23.76 -2.32 -4.81
N PHE A 62 24.06 -3.28 -3.92
CA PHE A 62 23.08 -3.86 -3.00
C PHE A 62 22.51 -2.82 -2.02
N THR A 63 23.36 -1.96 -1.47
CA THR A 63 22.93 -0.89 -0.57
C THR A 63 21.99 0.08 -1.28
N VAL A 64 22.34 0.52 -2.49
CA VAL A 64 21.51 1.43 -3.30
C VAL A 64 20.19 0.77 -3.68
N LEU A 65 20.20 -0.49 -4.12
CA LEU A 65 18.99 -1.26 -4.40
C LEU A 65 18.10 -1.40 -3.16
N GLY A 66 18.69 -1.65 -2.00
CA GLY A 66 17.99 -1.75 -0.74
C GLY A 66 17.28 -0.44 -0.36
N ILE A 67 17.98 0.69 -0.43
CA ILE A 67 17.42 2.03 -0.19
C ILE A 67 16.27 2.30 -1.18
N TRP A 68 16.46 1.94 -2.45
CA TRP A 68 15.44 2.14 -3.48
C TRP A 68 14.17 1.31 -3.23
N LEU A 69 14.31 0.04 -2.83
CA LEU A 69 13.18 -0.82 -2.46
C LEU A 69 12.44 -0.31 -1.22
N VAL A 70 13.16 0.18 -0.21
CA VAL A 70 12.55 0.83 0.96
C VAL A 70 11.76 2.07 0.52
N GLY A 71 12.35 2.93 -0.30
CA GLY A 71 11.67 4.12 -0.83
C GLY A 71 10.42 3.79 -1.65
N LEU A 72 10.48 2.77 -2.51
CA LEU A 72 9.33 2.29 -3.28
C LEU A 72 8.23 1.70 -2.40
N GLY A 73 8.59 0.94 -1.36
CA GLY A 73 7.63 0.41 -0.40
C GLY A 73 6.92 1.53 0.38
N ILE A 74 7.66 2.52 0.88
CA ILE A 74 7.09 3.69 1.56
C ILE A 74 6.17 4.46 0.60
N ARG A 75 6.63 4.73 -0.63
CA ARG A 75 5.81 5.41 -1.65
C ARG A 75 4.51 4.65 -1.95
N THR A 76 4.59 3.33 -2.07
CA THR A 76 3.42 2.47 -2.35
C THR A 76 2.43 2.51 -1.20
N LEU A 77 2.90 2.50 0.05
CA LEU A 77 2.05 2.70 1.23
C LEU A 77 1.34 4.05 1.19
N LEU A 78 2.08 5.14 0.96
CA LEU A 78 1.53 6.49 0.92
C LEU A 78 0.45 6.64 -0.17
N LEU A 79 0.70 6.10 -1.38
CA LEU A 79 -0.23 6.14 -2.50
C LEU A 79 -1.48 5.28 -2.27
N LYS A 80 -1.35 4.09 -1.68
CA LYS A 80 -2.49 3.17 -1.51
C LYS A 80 -3.40 3.53 -0.34
N TRP A 81 -2.85 4.21 0.66
CA TRP A 81 -3.59 4.67 1.83
C TRP A 81 -4.10 6.11 1.73
N ASN A 82 -3.87 6.82 0.60
CA ASN A 82 -4.24 8.23 0.43
C ASN A 82 -3.72 9.11 1.59
N PHE A 83 -2.51 8.84 2.10
CA PHE A 83 -1.91 9.71 3.11
C PHE A 83 -1.50 11.06 2.46
N PRO A 84 -1.59 12.19 3.19
CA PRO A 84 -1.08 13.47 2.68
C PRO A 84 0.39 13.30 2.28
N PRO A 85 0.85 13.78 1.10
CA PRO A 85 0.21 14.71 0.15
C PRO A 85 -0.50 14.05 -1.05
N TYR A 86 -0.68 12.72 -1.08
CA TYR A 86 -1.16 11.99 -2.26
C TYR A 86 -2.67 11.67 -2.19
N TYR A 87 -3.49 12.67 -1.90
CA TYR A 87 -4.94 12.53 -2.03
C TYR A 87 -5.30 12.27 -3.49
N SER A 88 -5.93 11.13 -3.77
CA SER A 88 -6.55 10.90 -5.08
C SER A 88 -7.66 11.94 -5.28
N GLU A 89 -7.56 12.78 -6.30
CA GLU A 89 -8.58 13.78 -6.70
C GLU A 89 -10.00 13.20 -6.84
N ASN A 90 -10.14 11.89 -6.95
CA ASN A 90 -11.41 11.17 -7.05
C ASN A 90 -12.28 11.16 -5.76
N SER A 91 -11.83 11.75 -4.64
CA SER A 91 -12.66 11.85 -3.42
C SER A 91 -13.50 13.14 -3.34
N LEU A 92 -13.48 13.99 -4.37
CA LEU A 92 -14.21 15.26 -4.43
C LEU A 92 -15.27 15.33 -5.54
N SER A 93 -15.59 14.22 -6.23
CA SER A 93 -16.65 14.16 -7.26
C SER A 93 -17.76 13.19 -6.90
#